data_AF-A0A356B0M1-F1
#
_entry.id   AF-A0A356B0M1-F1
#
_cell.length_a   1.000
_cell.length_b   1.000
_cell.length_c   1.000
_cell.angle_alpha   90.00
_cell.angle_beta   90.00
_cell.angle_gamma   90.00
#
_symmetry.space_group_name_H-M   'P 1'
#
loop_
_entity.id
_entity.type
_entity.pdbx_description
1 polymer ?
#
loop_
_entity_poly.entity_id
_entity_poly.type
_entity_poly.pdbx_seq_one_letter_code
_entity_poly.pdbx_strand_id
1 'polypeptide(L)'
;ARSTSGNVSMQKIDTKNMQSASVSGNLSFVGNAGQVTVETVSGPVDIRLESLKDDVVLTGVSGDISLLINASAAFDLNADTTTGNITLQGFDIKAGKESPGTLQGKINGGGYDVKIRTTSGSITIDRNSKS
;
A
#
# COMPACT_ATOMS: atom_id res chain seq x y z
N ALA A 1 -8.63 14.64 -2.67
CA ALA A 1 -8.28 15.21 -3.99
C ALA A 1 -8.81 14.27 -5.08
N ARG A 2 -9.36 14.79 -6.18
CA ARG A 2 -9.81 13.99 -7.33
C ARG A 2 -9.19 14.58 -8.59
N SER A 3 -8.49 13.77 -9.36
CA SER A 3 -7.86 14.17 -10.63
C SER A 3 -8.17 13.13 -11.71
N THR A 4 -8.52 13.57 -12.91
CA THR A 4 -8.83 12.68 -14.03
C THR A 4 -7.59 12.41 -14.91
N SER A 5 -6.58 13.28 -14.87
CA SER A 5 -5.38 13.18 -15.73
C SER A 5 -4.17 13.96 -15.19
N GLY A 6 -3.80 13.72 -13.94
CA GLY A 6 -2.72 14.48 -13.30
C GLY A 6 -2.13 13.75 -12.11
N ASN A 7 -0.80 13.88 -11.96
CA ASN A 7 -0.05 13.30 -10.86
C ASN A 7 -0.54 13.88 -9.52
N VAL A 8 -0.82 13.01 -8.56
CA VAL A 8 -1.25 13.40 -7.21
C VAL A 8 -0.09 13.15 -6.26
N SER A 9 0.58 14.20 -5.81
CA SER A 9 1.65 14.10 -4.81
C SER A 9 1.22 14.72 -3.49
N MET A 10 1.32 13.93 -2.41
CA MET A 10 1.01 14.35 -1.06
C MET A 10 2.20 14.04 -0.15
N GLN A 11 2.75 15.05 0.51
CA GLN A 11 3.95 14.92 1.35
C GLN A 11 3.73 15.53 2.74
N LYS A 12 4.32 14.93 3.76
CA LYS A 12 4.28 15.36 5.18
C LYS A 12 2.85 15.50 5.73
N ILE A 13 1.95 14.64 5.28
CA ILE A 13 0.57 14.64 5.78
C ILE A 13 0.52 13.85 7.09
N ASP A 14 -0.14 14.42 8.10
CA ASP A 14 -0.63 13.68 9.27
C ASP A 14 -2.16 13.78 9.23
N THR A 15 -2.83 12.71 8.82
CA THR A 15 -4.29 12.69 8.74
C THR A 15 -4.86 11.40 9.30
N LYS A 16 -6.00 11.52 9.96
CA LYS A 16 -6.77 10.34 10.42
C LYS A 16 -7.36 9.58 9.25
N ASN A 17 -7.82 10.30 8.22
CA ASN A 17 -8.43 9.71 7.02
C ASN A 17 -7.89 10.43 5.78
N MET A 18 -7.48 9.67 4.77
CA MET A 18 -7.09 10.12 3.45
C MET A 18 -7.90 9.36 2.41
N GLN A 19 -8.55 10.10 1.51
CA GLN A 19 -9.13 9.53 0.30
C GLN A 19 -8.61 10.28 -0.93
N SER A 20 -8.05 9.52 -1.87
CA SER A 20 -7.57 10.03 -3.16
C SER A 20 -7.97 9.10 -4.28
N ALA A 21 -8.37 9.69 -5.40
CA ALA A 21 -8.68 8.97 -6.62
C ALA A 21 -7.97 9.63 -7.81
N SER A 22 -7.33 8.82 -8.63
CA SER A 22 -6.72 9.20 -9.90
C SER A 22 -7.18 8.27 -11.01
N VAL A 23 -7.59 8.81 -12.15
CA VAL A 23 -7.90 7.97 -13.33
C VAL A 23 -6.64 7.72 -14.16
N SER A 24 -5.79 8.72 -14.32
CA SER A 24 -4.51 8.57 -15.01
C SER A 24 -3.44 9.47 -14.38
N GLY A 25 -2.28 8.88 -14.04
CA GLY A 25 -1.12 9.58 -13.46
C GLY A 25 -0.52 8.86 -12.24
N ASN A 26 0.69 9.27 -11.83
CA ASN A 26 1.33 8.74 -10.62
C ASN A 26 0.64 9.29 -9.36
N LEU A 27 0.42 8.44 -8.38
CA LEU A 27 0.02 8.85 -7.03
C LEU A 27 1.13 8.55 -6.04
N SER A 28 1.67 9.59 -5.41
CA SER A 28 2.71 9.44 -4.38
C SER A 28 2.21 10.00 -3.04
N PHE A 29 2.34 9.22 -1.96
CA PHE A 29 2.05 9.65 -0.60
C PHE A 29 3.27 9.45 0.31
N VAL A 30 3.61 10.47 1.11
CA VAL A 30 4.61 10.36 2.18
C VAL A 30 4.05 10.98 3.46
N GLY A 31 3.93 10.22 4.54
CA GLY A 31 3.51 10.77 5.82
C GLY A 31 3.08 9.74 6.86
N ASN A 32 2.38 10.23 7.87
CA ASN A 32 1.70 9.41 8.85
C ASN A 32 0.22 9.37 8.45
N ALA A 33 -0.34 8.18 8.30
CA ALA A 33 -1.74 8.07 7.98
C ALA A 33 -2.41 7.06 8.89
N GLY A 34 -3.63 7.41 9.28
CA GLY A 34 -4.59 6.44 9.75
C GLY A 34 -5.19 5.69 8.55
N GLN A 35 -6.46 5.91 8.26
CA GLN A 35 -7.13 5.31 7.11
C GLN A 35 -6.65 5.94 5.80
N VAL A 36 -5.96 5.16 4.96
CA VAL A 36 -5.61 5.57 3.59
C VAL A 36 -6.47 4.76 2.62
N THR A 37 -7.26 5.45 1.80
CA THR A 37 -7.94 4.86 0.65
C THR A 37 -7.47 5.53 -0.62
N VAL A 38 -6.73 4.77 -1.42
CA VAL A 38 -6.25 5.21 -2.74
C VAL A 38 -6.96 4.39 -3.80
N GLU A 39 -7.53 5.06 -4.79
CA GLU A 39 -8.10 4.45 -5.99
C GLU A 39 -7.34 4.95 -7.22
N THR A 40 -6.69 4.05 -7.96
CA THR A 40 -6.09 4.36 -9.26
C THR A 40 -6.69 3.52 -10.37
N VAL A 41 -7.00 4.13 -11.52
CA VAL A 41 -7.39 3.36 -12.72
C VAL A 41 -6.17 3.02 -13.56
N SER A 42 -5.29 3.99 -13.82
CA SER A 42 -4.07 3.81 -14.61
C SER A 42 -2.90 4.61 -14.05
N GLY A 43 -1.85 3.92 -13.62
CA GLY A 43 -0.58 4.53 -13.17
C GLY A 43 -0.07 4.00 -11.84
N PRO A 44 1.24 4.19 -11.55
CA PRO A 44 1.86 3.67 -10.35
C PRO A 44 1.39 4.41 -9.09
N VAL A 45 1.33 3.68 -7.98
CA VAL A 45 0.98 4.17 -6.66
C VAL A 45 2.15 3.92 -5.70
N ASP A 46 2.76 4.99 -5.21
CA ASP A 46 3.92 4.95 -4.33
C ASP A 46 3.53 5.51 -2.95
N ILE A 47 3.36 4.63 -1.96
CA ILE A 47 2.96 5.00 -0.59
C ILE A 47 4.14 4.77 0.35
N ARG A 48 4.53 5.80 1.10
CA ARG A 48 5.55 5.73 2.15
C ARG A 48 4.96 6.15 3.48
N LEU A 49 4.79 5.18 4.37
CA LEU A 49 4.29 5.37 5.71
C LEU A 49 5.46 5.49 6.69
N GLU A 50 5.57 6.63 7.37
CA GLU A 50 6.57 6.82 8.43
C GLU A 50 6.15 6.14 9.74
N SER A 51 4.86 6.12 10.04
CA SER A 51 4.23 5.31 11.08
C SER A 51 2.87 4.81 10.63
N LEU A 52 2.53 3.59 11.04
CA LEU A 52 1.20 3.00 10.85
C LEU A 52 0.37 3.32 12.10
N LYS A 53 -0.67 4.12 11.95
CA LYS A 53 -1.52 4.57 13.07
C LYS A 53 -2.95 4.02 13.00
N ASP A 54 -3.34 3.43 11.88
CA ASP A 54 -4.66 2.83 11.63
C ASP A 54 -4.56 1.91 10.38
N ASP A 55 -5.70 1.35 9.97
CA ASP A 55 -5.81 0.46 8.81
C ASP A 55 -5.51 1.17 7.47
N VAL A 56 -4.89 0.46 6.52
CA VAL A 56 -4.52 0.99 5.20
C VAL A 56 -5.20 0.18 4.11
N VAL A 57 -5.86 0.85 3.16
CA VAL A 57 -6.56 0.22 2.04
C VAL A 57 -6.13 0.85 0.71
N LEU A 58 -5.31 0.14 -0.06
CA LEU A 58 -4.87 0.59 -1.38
C LEU A 58 -5.60 -0.22 -2.45
N THR A 59 -6.25 0.45 -3.39
CA THR A 59 -6.97 -0.19 -4.50
C THR A 59 -6.54 0.39 -5.84
N GLY A 60 -6.19 -0.47 -6.77
CA GLY A 60 -5.85 -0.12 -8.15
C GLY A 60 -6.58 -1.00 -9.16
N VAL A 61 -6.70 -0.51 -10.39
CA VAL A 61 -7.17 -1.32 -11.52
C VAL A 61 -6.00 -1.72 -12.39
N SER A 62 -5.26 -0.75 -12.94
CA SER A 62 -4.10 -0.99 -13.81
C SER A 62 -2.90 -0.16 -13.37
N GLY A 63 -1.99 -0.75 -12.61
CA GLY A 63 -0.81 -0.06 -12.09
C GLY A 63 -0.14 -0.81 -10.97
N ASP A 64 1.17 -0.60 -10.85
CA ASP A 64 1.97 -1.16 -9.79
C ASP A 64 1.74 -0.38 -8.49
N ILE A 65 1.65 -1.10 -7.37
CA ILE A 65 1.47 -0.51 -6.05
C ILE A 65 2.71 -0.83 -5.20
N SER A 66 3.39 0.22 -4.75
CA SER A 66 4.57 0.14 -3.89
C SER A 66 4.22 0.70 -2.51
N LEU A 67 4.37 -0.11 -1.47
CA LEU A 67 4.22 0.30 -0.08
C LEU A 67 5.57 0.21 0.64
N LEU A 68 6.06 1.35 1.12
CA LEU A 68 7.21 1.46 1.99
C LEU A 68 6.75 1.74 3.42
N ILE A 69 7.02 0.84 4.35
CA ILE A 69 6.56 0.94 5.74
C ILE A 69 7.71 0.67 6.71
N ASN A 70 7.69 1.26 7.90
CA ASN A 70 8.74 1.05 8.90
C ASN A 70 8.92 -0.45 9.20
N ALA A 71 10.18 -0.91 9.30
CA ALA A 71 10.52 -2.30 9.62
C ALA A 71 9.94 -2.80 10.95
N SER A 72 9.72 -1.91 11.92
CA SER A 72 9.13 -2.24 13.22
C SER A 72 7.60 -2.20 13.23
N ALA A 73 6.94 -1.87 12.12
CA ALA A 73 5.48 -1.81 12.05
C ALA A 73 4.87 -3.20 12.21
N ALA A 74 3.84 -3.32 13.02
CA ALA A 74 3.08 -4.56 13.20
C ALA A 74 1.72 -4.44 12.53
N PHE A 75 1.41 -5.37 11.63
CA PHE A 75 0.22 -5.32 10.80
C PHE A 75 -0.17 -6.68 10.24
N ASP A 76 -1.45 -6.81 9.92
CA ASP A 76 -2.02 -7.94 9.20
C ASP A 76 -2.06 -7.58 7.70
N LEU A 77 -1.22 -8.25 6.90
CA LEU A 77 -1.13 -8.03 5.47
C LEU A 77 -2.21 -8.81 4.73
N ASN A 78 -2.89 -8.15 3.80
CA ASN A 78 -3.79 -8.76 2.82
C ASN A 78 -3.59 -8.13 1.44
N ALA A 79 -2.70 -8.72 0.64
CA ALA A 79 -2.39 -8.28 -0.70
C ALA A 79 -2.99 -9.23 -1.76
N ASP A 80 -3.70 -8.69 -2.73
CA ASP A 80 -4.30 -9.44 -3.85
C ASP A 80 -4.03 -8.75 -5.20
N THR A 81 -3.60 -9.51 -6.20
CA THR A 81 -3.55 -9.10 -7.61
C THR A 81 -4.18 -10.16 -8.51
N THR A 82 -4.95 -9.74 -9.51
CA THR A 82 -5.51 -10.70 -10.50
C THR A 82 -4.45 -11.08 -11.54
N THR A 83 -3.61 -10.13 -11.95
CA THR A 83 -2.53 -10.36 -12.91
C THR A 83 -1.31 -9.52 -12.54
N GLY A 84 -0.27 -10.20 -12.07
CA GLY A 84 0.96 -9.59 -11.59
C GLY A 84 1.58 -10.45 -10.51
N ASN A 85 2.64 -9.94 -9.87
CA ASN A 85 3.31 -10.61 -8.77
C ASN A 85 3.20 -9.78 -7.49
N ILE A 86 3.20 -10.46 -6.35
CA ILE A 86 3.29 -9.81 -5.05
C ILE A 86 4.67 -10.11 -4.48
N THR A 87 5.41 -9.07 -4.14
CA THR A 87 6.74 -9.18 -3.56
C THR A 87 6.75 -8.53 -2.17
N LEU A 88 7.18 -9.27 -1.17
CA LEU A 88 7.40 -8.78 0.19
C LEU A 88 8.91 -8.84 0.49
N GLN A 89 9.50 -7.70 0.83
CA GLN A 89 10.94 -7.58 1.11
C GLN A 89 11.18 -7.08 2.54
N GLY A 90 12.16 -7.71 3.20
CA GLY A 90 12.63 -7.28 4.52
C GLY A 90 11.67 -7.55 5.70
N PHE A 91 10.57 -8.26 5.47
CA PHE A 91 9.64 -8.70 6.50
C PHE A 91 9.52 -10.22 6.57
N ASP A 92 9.35 -10.73 7.78
CA ASP A 92 8.95 -12.12 8.01
C ASP A 92 7.42 -12.18 8.16
N ILE A 93 6.79 -13.05 7.37
CA ILE A 93 5.34 -13.28 7.43
C ILE A 93 5.04 -14.54 8.25
N LYS A 94 4.11 -14.44 9.19
CA LYS A 94 3.65 -15.56 10.03
C LYS A 94 2.17 -15.84 9.82
N ALA A 95 1.77 -17.11 9.99
CA ALA A 95 0.38 -17.55 9.92
C ALA A 95 -0.35 -17.02 8.66
N GLY A 96 0.29 -17.23 7.50
CA GLY A 96 -0.11 -16.61 6.24
C GLY A 96 -0.60 -17.57 5.18
N LYS A 97 -1.16 -17.01 4.11
CA LYS A 97 -1.49 -17.70 2.86
C LYS A 97 -0.70 -17.04 1.74
N GLU A 98 0.05 -17.86 1.00
CA GLU A 98 0.72 -17.44 -0.22
C GLU A 98 0.23 -18.33 -1.36
N SER A 99 -0.31 -17.70 -2.39
CA SER A 99 -0.75 -18.35 -3.63
C SER A 99 -0.53 -17.39 -4.80
N PRO A 100 -0.59 -17.84 -6.06
CA PRO A 100 -0.43 -16.95 -7.20
C PRO A 100 -1.39 -15.76 -7.09
N GLY A 101 -0.83 -14.54 -7.05
CA GLY A 101 -1.60 -13.30 -6.92
C GLY A 101 -2.20 -13.01 -5.54
N THR A 102 -1.89 -13.76 -4.48
CA THR A 102 -2.36 -13.45 -3.11
C THR A 102 -1.25 -13.68 -2.10
N LEU A 103 -1.06 -12.70 -1.22
CA LEU A 103 -0.18 -12.81 -0.05
C LEU A 103 -0.91 -12.26 1.17
N GLN A 104 -1.10 -13.11 2.17
CA GLN A 104 -1.76 -12.76 3.42
C GLN A 104 -0.95 -13.27 4.60
N GLY A 105 -0.99 -12.57 5.73
CA GLY A 105 -0.38 -13.04 6.97
C GLY A 105 0.02 -11.91 7.90
N LYS A 106 0.56 -12.29 9.07
CA LYS A 106 0.90 -11.35 10.14
C LYS A 106 2.36 -10.95 10.06
N ILE A 107 2.62 -9.66 10.18
CA ILE A 107 3.95 -9.05 10.23
C ILE A 107 4.16 -8.50 11.65
N ASN A 108 5.30 -8.80 12.28
CA ASN A 108 5.65 -8.36 13.64
C ASN A 108 4.57 -8.58 14.73
N GLY A 109 3.74 -9.62 14.59
CA GLY A 109 2.68 -9.96 15.55
C GLY A 109 1.27 -9.57 15.11
N GLY A 110 1.11 -8.86 13.99
CA GLY A 110 -0.18 -8.35 13.51
C GLY A 110 -0.55 -7.02 14.15
N GLY A 111 -1.78 -6.55 13.90
CA GLY A 111 -2.25 -5.27 14.43
C GLY A 111 -3.27 -4.62 13.51
N TYR A 112 -2.88 -3.50 12.92
CA TYR A 112 -3.70 -2.82 11.91
C TYR A 112 -3.75 -3.61 10.61
N ASP A 113 -4.87 -3.54 9.90
CA ASP A 113 -5.04 -4.19 8.61
C ASP A 113 -4.36 -3.38 7.51
N VAL A 114 -3.51 -4.03 6.71
CA VAL A 114 -2.92 -3.46 5.49
C VAL A 114 -3.44 -4.25 4.29
N LYS A 115 -4.44 -3.69 3.61
CA LYS A 115 -5.08 -4.28 2.45
C LYS A 115 -4.63 -3.60 1.16
N ILE A 116 -4.11 -4.37 0.22
CA ILE A 116 -3.64 -3.87 -1.07
C ILE A 116 -4.25 -4.71 -2.17
N ARG A 117 -4.95 -4.08 -3.12
CA ARG A 117 -5.56 -4.78 -4.25
C ARG A 117 -5.27 -4.10 -5.57
N THR A 118 -4.93 -4.89 -6.58
CA THR A 118 -4.89 -4.41 -7.96
C THR A 118 -5.47 -5.46 -8.92
N THR A 119 -6.05 -5.05 -10.04
CA THR A 119 -6.48 -6.02 -11.07
C THR A 119 -5.29 -6.42 -11.93
N SER A 120 -4.55 -5.45 -12.44
CA SER A 120 -3.38 -5.67 -13.30
C SER A 120 -2.23 -4.80 -12.82
N GLY A 121 -1.16 -5.43 -12.37
CA GLY A 121 0.00 -4.76 -11.79
C GLY A 121 0.63 -5.59 -10.68
N SER A 122 1.87 -5.25 -10.38
CA SER A 122 2.62 -5.88 -9.30
C SER A 122 2.42 -5.11 -8.00
N ILE A 123 2.42 -5.83 -6.88
CA ILE A 123 2.38 -5.25 -5.55
C ILE A 123 3.74 -5.48 -4.91
N THR A 124 4.40 -4.41 -4.49
CA THR A 124 5.66 -4.48 -3.75
C THR A 124 5.46 -3.89 -2.37
N ILE A 125 5.77 -4.66 -1.33
CA ILE A 125 5.84 -4.19 0.04
C ILE A 125 7.29 -4.31 0.49
N ASP A 126 7.89 -3.20 0.91
CA ASP A 126 9.27 -3.15 1.38
C ASP A 126 9.39 -2.34 2.67
N ARG A 127 10.38 -2.70 3.47
CA ARG A 127 10.68 -1.99 4.71
C ARG A 127 11.46 -0.72 4.42
N ASN A 128 11.00 0.39 4.97
CA ASN A 128 11.77 1.61 5.03
C ASN A 128 12.78 1.53 6.19
N SER A 129 14.02 1.16 5.88
CA SER A 129 15.17 1.31 6.78
C SER A 129 15.62 2.78 6.82
N LYS A 130 14.85 3.66 7.46
CA LYS A 130 15.46 4.90 7.96
C LYS A 130 16.35 4.49 9.14
N SER A 131 17.65 4.38 8.90
CA SER A 131 18.69 4.42 9.94
C SER A 131 18.70 5.75 10.66
#